data_AF-A0A5C5YQ74-F1
#
_entry.id   AF-A0A5C5YQ74-F1
#
_cell.length_a   1.000
_cell.length_b   1.000
_cell.length_c   1.000
_cell.angle_alpha   90.00
_cell.angle_beta   90.00
_cell.angle_gamma   90.00
#
_symmetry.space_group_name_H-M   'P 1'
#
loop_
_entity.id
_entity.type
_entity.pdbx_description
1 polymer ?
#
loop_
_entity_poly.entity_id
_entity_poly.type
_entity_poly.pdbx_seq_one_letter_code
_entity_poly.pdbx_strand_id
1 'polypeptide(L)'
;MAADRWIARCAAACTVGWACFGGPAARGVTLPTVNLSNSQGSYEGVYFVIRDVNAAPLSAARIAQIEESSVKTREFYAANSGGTYDLRYAHILDVPLTLDSNGRRIGDWIADAENYVRSQYGIEPESYHANLFDVSGTTPDEGQGWSGLAWIPSNNYAVQPDITSNWGQIVADHELGHRIGAPHAGAWRSINDANYTPYVYDYDAGAYVEYNQSVHGYQSTPLGVHRDEYGNPFDVMGNISHGHFNVHEKLNSLHWLTEDQVADPNELEEGVYRIYAHDDQQAYYSRRDDTYGVQDGYHADLLYGLTYDRRVVEYNNSRNRFGYSFQNVTLEYRTGKDGLQFYLDGAVLDLDPEGGLDRNNGERELEVGQTIREIDFGTAFYQGEEGVDFAALSSPPPQRPWEVMSSWLEFAVLGTGADSIGSYVELAIGTANYAVETGVFADLNIDGLLDRADWDIFTANSGVDLDTLTYTNRYLHGDLDFDGDNDYRDFLLFKLSYLELNGAAAFASMLAVPEPGAGAGLLILLWLGQRHRLRRPEGDAAIAGETLENVGSLG
;
A
#
# COMPACT_ATOMS: atom_id res chain seq x y z
N MET A 1 -17.90 4.06 16.19
CA MET A 1 -18.96 3.20 15.59
C MET A 1 -18.97 3.29 14.04
N ALA A 2 -17.81 3.45 13.38
CA ALA A 2 -17.71 3.60 11.92
C ALA A 2 -17.20 2.34 11.19
N ALA A 3 -16.64 1.35 11.90
CA ALA A 3 -16.05 0.15 11.30
C ALA A 3 -17.07 -0.84 10.69
N ASP A 4 -18.38 -0.71 10.97
CA ASP A 4 -19.39 -1.66 10.51
C ASP A 4 -20.01 -1.33 9.13
N ARG A 5 -19.68 -0.18 8.52
CA ARG A 5 -20.35 0.24 7.27
C ARG A 5 -19.87 -0.50 6.03
N TRP A 6 -18.65 -1.03 6.01
CA TRP A 6 -18.14 -1.77 4.85
C TRP A 6 -18.75 -3.17 4.75
N ILE A 7 -18.97 -3.84 5.89
CA ILE A 7 -19.70 -5.12 5.95
C ILE A 7 -21.12 -4.98 5.37
N ALA A 8 -21.74 -3.79 5.49
CA ALA A 8 -23.09 -3.55 5.02
C ALA A 8 -23.25 -3.51 3.49
N ARG A 9 -22.21 -3.14 2.71
CA ARG A 9 -22.30 -3.16 1.23
C ARG A 9 -22.24 -4.58 0.66
N CYS A 10 -21.48 -5.49 1.27
CA CYS A 10 -21.59 -6.93 0.96
C CYS A 10 -22.92 -7.53 1.44
N ALA A 11 -23.46 -7.07 2.58
CA ALA A 11 -24.73 -7.57 3.10
C ALA A 11 -25.97 -7.10 2.31
N ALA A 12 -25.89 -5.98 1.57
CA ALA A 12 -27.01 -5.45 0.80
C ALA A 12 -27.44 -6.36 -0.37
N ALA A 13 -26.56 -7.26 -0.84
CA ALA A 13 -26.91 -8.31 -1.80
C ALA A 13 -27.66 -9.52 -1.17
N CYS A 14 -27.79 -9.56 0.17
CA CYS A 14 -28.40 -10.65 0.93
C CYS A 14 -29.76 -10.28 1.58
N THR A 15 -30.54 -9.38 0.97
CA THR A 15 -31.84 -8.95 1.49
C THR A 15 -33.01 -9.78 0.95
N VAL A 16 -32.97 -11.10 1.15
CA VAL A 16 -34.20 -11.90 1.36
C VAL A 16 -33.91 -12.85 2.51
N GLY A 17 -34.43 -12.49 3.68
CA GLY A 17 -33.95 -12.96 4.98
C GLY A 17 -33.90 -14.46 5.15
N TRP A 18 -32.94 -14.88 5.98
CA TRP A 18 -32.99 -15.94 6.98
C TRP A 18 -31.90 -15.62 8.03
N ALA A 19 -32.15 -15.93 9.29
CA ALA A 19 -31.24 -15.64 10.39
C ALA A 19 -29.96 -16.49 10.29
N CYS A 20 -28.83 -15.86 9.98
CA CYS A 20 -27.51 -16.49 9.99
C CYS A 20 -26.82 -16.28 11.35
N PHE A 21 -27.11 -17.13 12.33
CA PHE A 21 -26.11 -17.47 13.34
C PHE A 21 -25.27 -18.62 12.76
N GLY A 22 -24.41 -18.31 11.80
CA GLY A 22 -23.39 -19.23 11.32
C GLY A 22 -22.29 -19.31 12.37
N GLY A 23 -22.05 -20.50 12.94
CA GLY A 23 -20.77 -20.77 13.59
C GLY A 23 -19.63 -20.51 12.60
N PRO A 24 -18.37 -20.36 13.08
CA PRO A 24 -17.24 -20.12 12.19
C PRO A 24 -17.26 -21.18 11.09
N ALA A 25 -17.38 -20.75 9.83
CA ALA A 25 -17.30 -21.64 8.69
C ALA A 25 -15.99 -22.43 8.85
N ALA A 26 -16.06 -23.75 8.67
CA ALA A 26 -14.86 -24.57 8.76
C ALA A 26 -13.85 -24.02 7.75
N ARG A 27 -12.72 -23.53 8.27
CA ARG A 27 -11.57 -23.05 7.52
C ARG A 27 -11.21 -24.08 6.44
N GLY A 28 -11.42 -23.68 5.19
CA GLY A 28 -11.30 -24.55 4.05
C GLY A 28 -9.91 -24.42 3.45
N VAL A 29 -9.21 -25.55 3.31
CA VAL A 29 -7.92 -25.60 2.61
C VAL A 29 -8.13 -25.14 1.15
N THR A 30 -7.33 -24.19 0.71
CA THR A 30 -7.23 -23.79 -0.71
C THR A 30 -6.10 -24.57 -1.36
N LEU A 31 -6.43 -25.33 -2.40
CA LEU A 31 -5.48 -26.09 -3.21
C LEU A 31 -5.58 -25.63 -4.67
N PRO A 32 -4.47 -25.63 -5.42
CA PRO A 32 -4.48 -25.20 -6.80
C PRO A 32 -5.25 -26.20 -7.67
N THR A 33 -5.99 -25.69 -8.64
CA THR A 33 -6.62 -26.50 -9.68
C THR A 33 -5.69 -26.66 -10.88
N VAL A 34 -5.82 -27.73 -11.65
CA VAL A 34 -4.87 -28.03 -12.74
C VAL A 34 -4.99 -27.02 -13.90
N ASN A 35 -3.87 -26.46 -14.36
CA ASN A 35 -3.70 -25.68 -15.59
C ASN A 35 -4.68 -24.50 -15.81
N LEU A 36 -4.79 -23.56 -14.87
CA LEU A 36 -5.66 -22.38 -15.04
C LEU A 36 -5.00 -21.27 -15.88
N SER A 37 -3.79 -20.86 -15.50
CA SER A 37 -3.03 -19.77 -16.14
C SER A 37 -1.53 -19.94 -15.86
N ASN A 38 -0.66 -19.15 -16.50
CA ASN A 38 0.79 -19.26 -16.25
C ASN A 38 1.18 -19.07 -14.76
N SER A 39 0.38 -18.33 -13.98
CA SER A 39 0.61 -18.07 -12.56
C SER A 39 -0.34 -18.82 -11.63
N GLN A 40 -1.31 -19.59 -12.16
CA GLN A 40 -2.30 -20.31 -11.34
C GLN A 40 -2.42 -21.76 -11.79
N GLY A 41 -2.21 -22.66 -10.85
CA GLY A 41 -2.51 -24.08 -10.97
C GLY A 41 -1.41 -25.00 -10.46
N SER A 42 -1.67 -26.30 -10.59
CA SER A 42 -0.70 -27.35 -10.25
C SER A 42 0.08 -27.75 -11.50
N TYR A 43 1.39 -27.56 -11.45
CA TYR A 43 2.30 -27.71 -12.57
C TYR A 43 3.42 -28.71 -12.30
N GLU A 44 3.98 -29.21 -13.38
CA GLU A 44 5.19 -30.04 -13.37
C GLU A 44 6.33 -29.32 -14.08
N GLY A 45 7.54 -29.47 -13.53
CA GLY A 45 8.78 -29.00 -14.11
C GLY A 45 9.83 -30.10 -14.25
N VAL A 46 10.93 -29.79 -14.92
CA VAL A 46 12.11 -30.64 -15.02
C VAL A 46 13.31 -29.89 -14.44
N TYR A 47 14.09 -30.57 -13.60
CA TYR A 47 15.31 -30.05 -13.01
C TYR A 47 16.53 -30.71 -13.67
N PHE A 48 17.36 -29.93 -14.34
CA PHE A 48 18.54 -30.36 -15.07
C PHE A 48 19.77 -30.08 -14.20
N VAL A 49 20.52 -31.09 -13.81
CA VAL A 49 21.83 -30.91 -13.16
C VAL A 49 22.91 -30.95 -14.22
N ILE A 50 23.41 -29.77 -14.61
CA ILE A 50 24.45 -29.64 -15.63
C ILE A 50 25.82 -29.86 -14.99
N ARG A 51 26.58 -30.79 -15.55
CA ARG A 51 27.94 -31.09 -15.08
C ARG A 51 28.87 -31.46 -16.24
N ASP A 52 30.17 -31.46 -15.97
CA ASP A 52 31.16 -32.01 -16.90
C ASP A 52 30.93 -33.51 -17.13
N VAL A 53 31.09 -33.97 -18.37
CA VAL A 53 30.99 -35.39 -18.75
C VAL A 53 31.95 -36.29 -17.96
N ASN A 54 33.09 -35.76 -17.52
CA ASN A 54 34.07 -36.47 -16.70
C ASN A 54 33.82 -36.34 -15.19
N ALA A 55 32.89 -35.49 -14.76
CA ALA A 55 32.50 -35.41 -13.35
C ALA A 55 31.72 -36.67 -12.92
N ALA A 56 31.68 -36.93 -11.61
CA ALA A 56 30.90 -38.02 -11.07
C ALA A 56 29.40 -37.83 -11.40
N PRO A 57 28.66 -38.91 -11.68
CA PRO A 57 27.21 -38.84 -11.87
C PRO A 57 26.48 -38.26 -10.66
N LEU A 58 25.28 -37.76 -10.90
CA LEU A 58 24.41 -37.21 -9.87
C LEU A 58 24.20 -38.22 -8.73
N SER A 59 24.57 -37.85 -7.52
CA SER A 59 24.45 -38.73 -6.35
C SER A 59 23.04 -38.73 -5.77
N ALA A 60 22.64 -39.82 -5.12
CA ALA A 60 21.35 -39.90 -4.41
C ALA A 60 21.22 -38.83 -3.32
N ALA A 61 22.32 -38.45 -2.66
CA ALA A 61 22.31 -37.39 -1.67
C ALA A 61 22.00 -36.01 -2.30
N ARG A 62 22.53 -35.74 -3.50
CA ARG A 62 22.23 -34.50 -4.23
C ARG A 62 20.79 -34.48 -4.73
N ILE A 63 20.24 -35.61 -5.18
CA ILE A 63 18.82 -35.70 -5.56
C ILE A 63 17.92 -35.35 -4.37
N ALA A 64 18.18 -35.94 -3.19
CA ALA A 64 17.40 -35.65 -1.98
C ALA A 64 17.49 -34.16 -1.56
N GLN A 65 18.64 -33.52 -1.77
CA GLN A 65 18.81 -32.09 -1.53
C GLN A 65 17.99 -31.23 -2.49
N ILE A 66 17.94 -31.59 -3.78
CA ILE A 66 17.12 -30.91 -4.78
C ILE A 66 15.62 -31.09 -4.46
N GLU A 67 15.21 -32.28 -4.03
CA GLU A 67 13.84 -32.54 -3.57
C GLU A 67 13.46 -31.68 -2.35
N GLU A 68 14.38 -31.51 -1.39
CA GLU A 68 14.18 -30.63 -0.24
C GLU A 68 14.03 -29.15 -0.65
N SER A 69 14.86 -28.68 -1.60
CA SER A 69 14.71 -27.34 -2.16
C SER A 69 13.38 -27.18 -2.91
N SER A 70 12.97 -28.18 -3.69
CA SER A 70 11.68 -28.17 -4.37
C SER A 70 10.52 -28.01 -3.40
N VAL A 71 10.56 -28.68 -2.24
CA VAL A 71 9.56 -28.49 -1.18
C VAL A 71 9.51 -27.03 -0.71
N LYS A 72 10.67 -26.39 -0.48
CA LYS A 72 10.73 -24.98 -0.04
C LYS A 72 10.14 -24.03 -1.08
N THR A 73 10.48 -24.21 -2.37
CA THR A 73 9.88 -23.44 -3.46
C THR A 73 8.36 -23.62 -3.48
N ARG A 74 7.87 -24.86 -3.36
CA ARG A 74 6.43 -25.15 -3.36
C ARG A 74 5.70 -24.50 -2.18
N GLU A 75 6.28 -24.55 -0.98
CA GLU A 75 5.75 -23.86 0.20
C GLU A 75 5.71 -22.34 0.03
N PHE A 76 6.80 -21.75 -0.47
CA PHE A 76 6.90 -20.32 -0.74
C PHE A 76 5.81 -19.84 -1.71
N TYR A 77 5.67 -20.53 -2.85
CA TYR A 77 4.68 -20.16 -3.85
C TYR A 77 3.24 -20.45 -3.42
N ALA A 78 3.01 -21.52 -2.66
CA ALA A 78 1.69 -21.80 -2.12
C ALA A 78 1.25 -20.69 -1.15
N ALA A 79 2.13 -20.28 -0.23
CA ALA A 79 1.87 -19.18 0.69
C ALA A 79 1.59 -17.86 -0.06
N ASN A 80 2.43 -17.50 -1.04
CA ASN A 80 2.28 -16.26 -1.80
C ASN A 80 1.04 -16.21 -2.68
N SER A 81 0.63 -17.34 -3.25
CA SER A 81 -0.51 -17.44 -4.16
C SER A 81 -1.86 -17.63 -3.47
N GLY A 82 -1.88 -17.65 -2.13
CA GLY A 82 -3.09 -18.03 -1.38
C GLY A 82 -3.52 -19.47 -1.69
N GLY A 83 -2.57 -20.34 -2.02
CA GLY A 83 -2.75 -21.74 -2.38
C GLY A 83 -3.25 -21.99 -3.81
N THR A 84 -3.12 -21.01 -4.71
CA THR A 84 -3.59 -21.14 -6.10
C THR A 84 -2.50 -21.56 -7.10
N TYR A 85 -1.24 -21.67 -6.66
CA TYR A 85 -0.12 -22.14 -7.48
C TYR A 85 0.76 -23.16 -6.75
N ASP A 86 1.18 -24.19 -7.48
CA ASP A 86 2.15 -25.19 -7.04
C ASP A 86 2.94 -25.72 -8.24
N LEU A 87 4.27 -25.83 -8.11
CA LEU A 87 5.16 -26.40 -9.13
C LEU A 87 6.03 -27.49 -8.52
N ARG A 88 5.83 -28.74 -8.93
CA ARG A 88 6.73 -29.84 -8.55
C ARG A 88 7.68 -30.20 -9.68
N TYR A 89 8.92 -30.57 -9.36
CA TYR A 89 9.79 -31.19 -10.37
C TYR A 89 9.40 -32.66 -10.53
N ALA A 90 8.80 -33.01 -11.67
CA ALA A 90 8.48 -34.40 -12.01
C ALA A 90 9.74 -35.23 -12.28
N HIS A 91 10.81 -34.55 -12.69
CA HIS A 91 12.08 -35.18 -13.05
C HIS A 91 13.26 -34.36 -12.53
N ILE A 92 14.25 -35.05 -11.94
CA ILE A 92 15.57 -34.52 -11.61
C ILE A 92 16.58 -35.33 -12.42
N LEU A 93 17.20 -34.69 -13.41
CA LEU A 93 17.95 -35.35 -14.47
C LEU A 93 19.44 -35.01 -14.37
N ASP A 94 20.27 -36.03 -14.48
CA ASP A 94 21.72 -35.88 -14.61
C ASP A 94 22.06 -35.60 -16.08
N VAL A 95 22.66 -34.43 -16.36
CA VAL A 95 22.92 -33.96 -17.73
C VAL A 95 24.40 -33.65 -17.92
N PRO A 96 25.21 -34.67 -18.29
CA PRO A 96 26.62 -34.47 -18.62
C PRO A 96 26.79 -33.72 -19.95
N LEU A 97 27.47 -32.58 -19.91
CA LEU A 97 27.89 -31.83 -21.08
C LEU A 97 29.42 -31.81 -21.20
N THR A 98 29.92 -31.59 -22.41
CA THR A 98 31.35 -31.32 -22.62
C THR A 98 31.61 -29.85 -22.29
N LEU A 99 32.47 -29.57 -21.33
CA LEU A 99 32.87 -28.20 -20.97
C LEU A 99 34.21 -27.84 -21.62
N ASP A 100 34.54 -26.55 -21.65
CA ASP A 100 35.87 -26.10 -22.07
C ASP A 100 36.95 -26.45 -21.01
N SER A 101 38.20 -26.13 -21.30
CA SER A 101 39.32 -26.39 -20.37
C SER A 101 39.23 -25.61 -19.05
N ASN A 102 38.35 -24.60 -18.97
CA ASN A 102 38.10 -23.82 -17.77
C ASN A 102 36.83 -24.27 -17.04
N GLY A 103 36.18 -25.35 -17.49
CA GLY A 103 34.91 -25.83 -16.93
C GLY A 103 33.70 -24.95 -17.28
N ARG A 104 33.79 -24.13 -18.33
CA ARG A 104 32.68 -23.32 -18.83
C ARG A 104 31.85 -24.09 -19.85
N ARG A 105 30.57 -23.75 -19.92
CA ARG A 105 29.63 -24.29 -20.90
C ARG A 105 29.99 -23.71 -22.28
N ILE A 106 29.84 -24.50 -23.34
CA ILE A 106 30.24 -24.10 -24.71
C ILE A 106 29.02 -24.02 -25.63
N GLY A 107 29.02 -23.06 -26.54
CA GLY A 107 27.97 -22.96 -27.56
C GLY A 107 26.56 -22.79 -26.99
N ASP A 108 25.58 -23.45 -27.61
CA ASP A 108 24.18 -23.46 -27.18
C ASP A 108 23.94 -24.63 -26.23
N TRP A 109 24.52 -24.53 -25.04
CA TRP A 109 24.51 -25.60 -24.04
C TRP A 109 23.09 -25.95 -23.54
N ILE A 110 22.13 -25.01 -23.67
CA ILE A 110 20.72 -25.24 -23.32
C ILE A 110 20.12 -26.22 -24.32
N ALA A 111 20.25 -25.94 -25.63
CA ALA A 111 19.77 -26.84 -26.66
C ALA A 111 20.47 -28.21 -26.56
N ASP A 112 21.77 -28.25 -26.24
CA ASP A 112 22.50 -29.50 -26.02
C ASP A 112 21.95 -30.29 -24.82
N ALA A 113 21.66 -29.62 -23.69
CA ALA A 113 21.06 -30.23 -22.52
C ALA A 113 19.66 -30.80 -22.79
N GLU A 114 18.80 -30.04 -23.47
CA GLU A 114 17.47 -30.51 -23.85
C GLU A 114 17.54 -31.68 -24.83
N ASN A 115 18.42 -31.63 -25.84
CA ASN A 115 18.64 -32.73 -26.78
C ASN A 115 19.17 -33.98 -26.09
N TYR A 116 20.05 -33.82 -25.09
CA TYR A 116 20.47 -34.92 -24.24
C TYR A 116 19.26 -35.53 -23.53
N VAL A 117 18.40 -34.71 -22.93
CA VAL A 117 17.21 -35.18 -22.21
C VAL A 117 16.22 -35.91 -23.12
N ARG A 118 15.93 -35.35 -24.30
CA ARG A 118 15.09 -36.02 -25.32
C ARG A 118 15.67 -37.36 -25.74
N SER A 119 16.99 -37.43 -25.99
CA SER A 119 17.63 -38.65 -26.50
C SER A 119 17.84 -39.75 -25.45
N GLN A 120 18.19 -39.37 -24.22
CA GLN A 120 18.54 -40.33 -23.16
C GLN A 120 17.35 -40.72 -22.29
N TYR A 121 16.46 -39.77 -21.99
CA TYR A 121 15.32 -40.00 -21.10
C TYR A 121 13.98 -40.08 -21.84
N GLY A 122 13.92 -39.67 -23.12
CA GLY A 122 12.66 -39.66 -23.88
C GLY A 122 11.64 -38.64 -23.37
N ILE A 123 12.13 -37.60 -22.67
CA ILE A 123 11.34 -36.52 -22.08
C ILE A 123 11.42 -35.31 -23.02
N GLU A 124 10.28 -34.68 -23.31
CA GLU A 124 10.21 -33.43 -24.08
C GLU A 124 10.13 -32.23 -23.11
N PRO A 125 11.22 -31.46 -22.91
CA PRO A 125 11.26 -30.36 -21.94
C PRO A 125 10.15 -29.31 -22.13
N GLU A 126 9.74 -29.04 -23.36
CA GLU A 126 8.70 -28.07 -23.71
C GLU A 126 7.29 -28.51 -23.30
N SER A 127 7.11 -29.77 -22.89
CA SER A 127 5.84 -30.25 -22.34
C SER A 127 5.64 -29.87 -20.87
N TYR A 128 6.65 -29.31 -20.22
CA TYR A 128 6.61 -28.93 -18.81
C TYR A 128 6.41 -27.44 -18.63
N HIS A 129 5.89 -27.07 -17.46
CA HIS A 129 5.68 -25.67 -17.15
C HIS A 129 7.00 -24.91 -16.98
N ALA A 130 8.03 -25.58 -16.44
CA ALA A 130 9.31 -24.98 -16.10
C ALA A 130 10.48 -25.97 -16.27
N ASN A 131 11.61 -25.48 -16.79
CA ASN A 131 12.87 -26.20 -16.92
C ASN A 131 13.96 -25.43 -16.15
N LEU A 132 14.36 -25.95 -15.00
CA LEU A 132 15.41 -25.34 -14.18
C LEU A 132 16.76 -25.97 -14.54
N PHE A 133 17.72 -25.17 -14.99
CA PHE A 133 19.10 -25.57 -15.26
C PHE A 133 20.00 -25.21 -14.08
N ASP A 134 20.30 -26.20 -13.23
CA ASP A 134 21.31 -26.07 -12.17
C ASP A 134 22.69 -26.20 -12.80
N VAL A 135 23.34 -25.05 -12.94
CA VAL A 135 24.69 -24.93 -13.50
C VAL A 135 25.74 -24.69 -12.42
N SER A 136 25.41 -24.92 -11.15
CA SER A 136 26.31 -24.67 -10.01
C SER A 136 27.56 -25.55 -10.00
N GLY A 137 27.54 -26.66 -10.74
CA GLY A 137 28.68 -27.55 -10.95
C GLY A 137 29.66 -27.10 -12.04
N THR A 138 29.43 -25.94 -12.66
CA THR A 138 30.23 -25.42 -13.79
C THR A 138 30.76 -24.01 -13.49
N THR A 139 31.81 -23.61 -14.21
CA THR A 139 32.37 -22.26 -14.10
C THR A 139 31.41 -21.25 -14.75
N PRO A 140 31.09 -20.11 -14.10
CA PRO A 140 30.29 -19.07 -14.70
C PRO A 140 30.88 -18.57 -16.04
N ASP A 141 30.01 -18.24 -16.97
CA ASP A 141 30.37 -17.65 -18.26
C ASP A 141 31.00 -16.27 -18.05
N GLU A 142 31.87 -15.85 -18.97
CA GLU A 142 32.51 -14.54 -18.86
C GLU A 142 31.48 -13.43 -19.02
N GLY A 143 31.43 -12.50 -18.06
CA GLY A 143 30.39 -11.48 -18.02
C GLY A 143 29.04 -11.97 -17.49
N GLN A 144 28.95 -13.22 -17.03
CA GLN A 144 27.81 -13.72 -16.24
C GLN A 144 27.84 -13.02 -14.86
N GLY A 145 27.37 -11.77 -14.82
CA GLY A 145 27.23 -10.97 -13.60
C GLY A 145 26.00 -11.33 -12.78
N TRP A 146 25.19 -12.29 -13.24
CA TRP A 146 23.92 -12.68 -12.66
C TRP A 146 24.02 -14.01 -11.89
N SER A 147 23.20 -14.16 -10.85
CA SER A 147 23.09 -15.42 -10.11
C SER A 147 22.06 -16.37 -10.73
N GLY A 148 21.03 -15.84 -11.40
CA GLY A 148 20.10 -16.60 -12.22
C GLY A 148 19.76 -15.89 -13.53
N LEU A 149 19.12 -16.62 -14.44
CA LEU A 149 18.62 -16.07 -15.70
C LEU A 149 17.38 -16.82 -16.15
N ALA A 150 16.29 -16.09 -16.35
CA ALA A 150 15.08 -16.57 -17.01
C ALA A 150 15.05 -16.13 -18.48
N TRP A 151 14.69 -17.05 -19.38
CA TRP A 151 14.49 -16.74 -20.79
C TRP A 151 13.00 -16.60 -21.09
N ILE A 152 12.49 -15.38 -21.20
CA ILE A 152 11.08 -15.12 -21.53
C ILE A 152 10.93 -14.94 -23.06
N PRO A 153 9.96 -15.56 -23.74
CA PRO A 153 8.81 -16.32 -23.21
C PRO A 153 9.01 -17.85 -23.11
N SER A 154 10.25 -18.34 -23.03
CA SER A 154 10.54 -19.77 -22.84
C SER A 154 10.15 -20.25 -21.43
N ASN A 155 10.11 -21.58 -21.24
CA ASN A 155 9.96 -22.20 -19.92
C ASN A 155 11.31 -22.45 -19.20
N ASN A 156 12.41 -21.99 -19.79
CA ASN A 156 13.76 -22.21 -19.30
C ASN A 156 14.22 -21.11 -18.35
N TYR A 157 14.90 -21.52 -17.27
CA TYR A 157 15.66 -20.62 -16.40
C TYR A 157 16.84 -21.36 -15.77
N ALA A 158 17.93 -20.64 -15.48
CA ALA A 158 19.15 -21.21 -14.94
C ALA A 158 19.51 -20.60 -13.58
N VAL A 159 20.11 -21.42 -12.72
CA VAL A 159 20.64 -20.99 -11.42
C VAL A 159 22.12 -21.36 -11.32
N GLN A 160 22.95 -20.39 -10.97
CA GLN A 160 24.40 -20.55 -10.83
C GLN A 160 24.85 -20.85 -9.39
N PRO A 161 24.26 -20.28 -8.33
CA PRO A 161 24.57 -20.69 -6.96
C PRO A 161 24.07 -22.11 -6.68
N ASP A 162 24.71 -22.75 -5.71
CA ASP A 162 24.24 -24.05 -5.20
C ASP A 162 22.85 -23.88 -4.57
N ILE A 163 21.85 -24.58 -5.11
CA ILE A 163 20.46 -24.58 -4.65
C ILE A 163 20.29 -24.92 -3.16
N THR A 164 21.25 -25.62 -2.56
CA THR A 164 21.22 -25.96 -1.13
C THR A 164 21.63 -24.81 -0.22
N SER A 165 22.19 -23.76 -0.80
CA SER A 165 22.46 -22.51 -0.09
C SER A 165 21.20 -21.64 -0.04
N ASN A 166 21.09 -20.79 0.99
CA ASN A 166 20.00 -19.81 1.07
C ASN A 166 19.94 -18.91 -0.18
N TRP A 167 21.09 -18.54 -0.73
CA TRP A 167 21.17 -17.72 -1.94
C TRP A 167 20.66 -18.46 -3.18
N GLY A 168 21.06 -19.73 -3.37
CA GLY A 168 20.56 -20.54 -4.48
C GLY A 168 19.05 -20.73 -4.43
N GLN A 169 18.50 -20.92 -3.22
CA GLN A 169 17.04 -21.00 -3.02
C GLN A 169 16.35 -19.70 -3.45
N ILE A 170 16.81 -18.53 -2.99
CA ILE A 170 16.25 -17.23 -3.40
C ILE A 170 16.27 -17.09 -4.93
N VAL A 171 17.40 -17.40 -5.55
CA VAL A 171 17.55 -17.27 -7.00
C VAL A 171 16.60 -18.20 -7.73
N ALA A 172 16.44 -19.44 -7.29
CA ALA A 172 15.47 -20.35 -7.91
C ALA A 172 14.03 -19.83 -7.80
N ASP A 173 13.65 -19.30 -6.63
CA ASP A 173 12.32 -18.73 -6.42
C ASP A 173 12.11 -17.45 -7.25
N HIS A 174 13.14 -16.59 -7.37
CA HIS A 174 13.15 -15.39 -8.21
C HIS A 174 13.01 -15.69 -9.70
N GLU A 175 13.84 -16.58 -10.24
CA GLU A 175 13.79 -16.93 -11.66
C GLU A 175 12.49 -17.64 -12.04
N LEU A 176 11.92 -18.42 -11.11
CA LEU A 176 10.57 -18.96 -11.30
C LEU A 176 9.51 -17.85 -11.31
N GLY A 177 9.74 -16.74 -10.62
CA GLY A 177 8.86 -15.57 -10.60
C GLY A 177 8.75 -14.95 -12.00
N HIS A 178 9.88 -14.77 -12.67
CA HIS A 178 9.92 -14.37 -14.08
C HIS A 178 9.16 -15.33 -15.00
N ARG A 179 9.30 -16.64 -14.76
CA ARG A 179 8.62 -17.66 -15.55
C ARG A 179 7.10 -17.52 -15.46
N ILE A 180 6.56 -17.14 -14.31
CA ILE A 180 5.12 -16.94 -14.12
C ILE A 180 4.65 -15.51 -14.42
N GLY A 181 5.55 -14.63 -14.87
CA GLY A 181 5.23 -13.30 -15.39
C GLY A 181 5.58 -12.12 -14.47
N ALA A 182 6.23 -12.36 -13.33
CA ALA A 182 6.63 -11.26 -12.46
C ALA A 182 7.86 -10.51 -13.03
N PRO A 183 7.80 -9.18 -13.18
CA PRO A 183 8.96 -8.34 -13.48
C PRO A 183 9.85 -8.19 -12.23
N HIS A 184 11.01 -7.54 -12.38
CA HIS A 184 11.78 -7.12 -11.20
C HIS A 184 11.01 -6.08 -10.38
N ALA A 185 11.16 -6.17 -9.07
CA ALA A 185 10.60 -5.21 -8.12
C ALA A 185 11.65 -4.16 -7.74
N GLY A 186 11.38 -2.92 -8.15
CA GLY A 186 12.31 -1.82 -8.00
C GLY A 186 12.11 -0.98 -6.73
N ALA A 187 12.96 0.02 -6.56
CA ALA A 187 12.73 1.11 -5.61
C ALA A 187 13.05 2.47 -6.21
N TRP A 188 12.29 3.48 -5.80
CA TRP A 188 12.62 4.88 -6.03
C TRP A 188 13.62 5.34 -4.99
N ARG A 189 14.82 5.74 -5.44
CA ARG A 189 15.92 6.12 -4.56
C ARG A 189 16.46 7.50 -4.90
N SER A 190 16.40 8.40 -3.91
CA SER A 190 16.96 9.74 -3.96
C SER A 190 18.47 9.73 -3.70
N ILE A 191 19.23 9.07 -4.57
CA ILE A 191 20.69 8.93 -4.45
C ILE A 191 21.37 10.08 -5.17
N ASN A 192 22.36 10.69 -4.52
CA ASN A 192 23.27 11.65 -5.13
C ASN A 192 24.65 11.00 -5.30
N ASP A 193 24.95 10.53 -6.51
CA ASP A 193 26.20 9.85 -6.86
C ASP A 193 26.72 10.27 -8.25
N ALA A 194 27.68 9.52 -8.81
CA ALA A 194 28.27 9.86 -10.10
C ALA A 194 27.31 9.72 -11.29
N ASN A 195 26.21 8.99 -11.13
CA ASN A 195 25.23 8.69 -12.16
C ASN A 195 23.92 9.45 -11.97
N TYR A 196 23.58 9.82 -10.74
CA TYR A 196 22.30 10.43 -10.39
C TYR A 196 22.48 11.64 -9.47
N THR A 197 21.82 12.75 -9.80
CA THR A 197 21.72 13.94 -8.96
C THR A 197 20.24 14.32 -8.84
N PRO A 198 19.64 14.28 -7.64
CA PRO A 198 18.26 14.67 -7.45
C PRO A 198 18.11 16.20 -7.42
N TYR A 199 16.99 16.71 -7.92
CA TYR A 199 16.67 18.13 -8.00
C TYR A 199 15.26 18.44 -7.49
N VAL A 200 15.09 19.66 -7.00
CA VAL A 200 13.78 20.26 -6.73
C VAL A 200 13.67 21.59 -7.48
N TYR A 201 12.45 21.99 -7.82
CA TYR A 201 12.23 23.31 -8.44
C TYR A 201 11.92 24.34 -7.36
N ASP A 202 12.81 25.30 -7.18
CA ASP A 202 12.58 26.47 -6.33
C ASP A 202 11.74 27.49 -7.12
N TYR A 203 10.46 27.59 -6.79
CA TYR A 203 9.52 28.50 -7.45
C TYR A 203 9.81 29.98 -7.17
N ASP A 204 10.44 30.31 -6.04
CA ASP A 204 10.79 31.69 -5.68
C ASP A 204 12.05 32.12 -6.42
N ALA A 205 13.04 31.23 -6.54
CA ALA A 205 14.24 31.46 -7.34
C ALA A 205 13.98 31.30 -8.86
N GLY A 206 12.90 30.60 -9.24
CA GLY A 206 12.57 30.28 -10.62
C GLY A 206 13.58 29.31 -11.27
N ALA A 207 14.22 28.44 -10.50
CA ALA A 207 15.30 27.57 -10.97
C ALA A 207 15.26 26.18 -10.33
N TYR A 208 15.85 25.19 -11.00
CA TYR A 208 16.16 23.91 -10.39
C TYR A 208 17.37 24.06 -9.46
N VAL A 209 17.25 23.48 -8.26
CA VAL A 209 18.32 23.41 -7.27
C VAL A 209 18.53 21.95 -6.88
N GLU A 210 19.78 21.60 -6.59
CA GLU A 210 20.12 20.25 -6.14
C GLU A 210 19.38 19.94 -4.83
N TYR A 211 18.73 18.78 -4.80
CA TYR A 211 17.98 18.34 -3.64
C TYR A 211 18.94 18.07 -2.47
N ASN A 212 18.52 18.58 -1.32
CA ASN A 212 19.22 18.42 -0.05
C ASN A 212 18.17 18.29 1.03
N GLN A 213 18.09 17.13 1.67
CA GLN A 213 17.06 16.82 2.66
C GLN A 213 17.07 17.79 3.85
N SER A 214 18.24 18.26 4.29
CA SER A 214 18.36 19.21 5.40
C SER A 214 17.85 20.61 5.07
N VAL A 215 17.78 20.96 3.78
CA VAL A 215 17.32 22.28 3.30
C VAL A 215 15.86 22.22 2.88
N HIS A 216 15.47 21.16 2.16
CA HIS A 216 14.17 21.06 1.49
C HIS A 216 13.18 20.16 2.24
N GLY A 217 13.59 19.57 3.36
CA GLY A 217 12.84 18.49 4.01
C GLY A 217 12.94 17.18 3.24
N TYR A 218 12.27 16.15 3.72
CA TYR A 218 12.19 14.87 3.02
C TYR A 218 11.25 14.99 1.82
N GLN A 219 11.75 14.66 0.63
CA GLN A 219 10.96 14.47 -0.58
C GLN A 219 11.26 13.09 -1.12
N SER A 220 10.22 12.28 -1.26
CA SER A 220 10.33 10.88 -1.61
C SER A 220 10.63 10.66 -3.11
N THR A 221 10.17 11.57 -3.98
CA THR A 221 10.50 11.56 -5.41
C THR A 221 10.92 12.95 -5.94
N PRO A 222 12.14 13.42 -5.63
CA PRO A 222 12.70 14.58 -6.31
C PRO A 222 12.87 14.29 -7.81
N LEU A 223 13.05 15.33 -8.62
CA LEU A 223 13.32 15.17 -10.05
C LEU A 223 14.71 14.55 -10.26
N GLY A 224 14.84 13.61 -11.19
CA GLY A 224 16.10 12.87 -11.38
C GLY A 224 16.31 11.73 -10.38
N VAL A 225 15.25 11.31 -9.68
CA VAL A 225 15.26 10.11 -8.84
C VAL A 225 15.58 8.86 -9.69
N HIS A 226 16.33 7.94 -9.10
CA HIS A 226 16.71 6.68 -9.73
C HIS A 226 15.66 5.60 -9.44
N ARG A 227 15.19 4.92 -10.48
CA ARG A 227 14.44 3.66 -10.36
C ARG A 227 15.45 2.51 -10.31
N ASP A 228 15.86 2.13 -9.10
CA ASP A 228 16.71 0.97 -8.90
C ASP A 228 15.89 -0.29 -9.18
N GLU A 229 16.11 -0.95 -10.32
CA GLU A 229 15.29 -2.06 -10.82
C GLU A 229 15.19 -3.24 -9.84
N TYR A 230 16.24 -3.48 -9.07
CA TYR A 230 16.28 -4.48 -8.02
C TYR A 230 16.31 -3.81 -6.65
N GLY A 231 15.71 -2.64 -6.49
CA GLY A 231 15.85 -1.82 -5.29
C GLY A 231 14.94 -2.24 -4.13
N ASN A 232 13.97 -3.13 -4.35
CA ASN A 232 12.99 -3.52 -3.33
C ASN A 232 13.55 -4.61 -2.40
N PRO A 233 13.77 -4.34 -1.11
CA PRO A 233 14.29 -5.33 -0.17
C PRO A 233 13.20 -6.24 0.41
N PHE A 234 11.93 -5.99 0.11
CA PHE A 234 10.80 -6.77 0.62
C PHE A 234 10.26 -7.78 -0.39
N ASP A 235 10.69 -7.72 -1.64
CA ASP A 235 10.13 -8.54 -2.71
C ASP A 235 11.15 -9.57 -3.21
N VAL A 236 10.72 -10.81 -3.42
CA VAL A 236 11.54 -11.85 -4.05
C VAL A 236 12.09 -11.40 -5.40
N MET A 237 11.36 -10.56 -6.12
CA MET A 237 11.75 -9.97 -7.40
C MET A 237 12.67 -8.75 -7.27
N GLY A 238 13.03 -8.34 -6.05
CA GLY A 238 13.89 -7.19 -5.75
C GLY A 238 15.32 -7.57 -5.34
N ASN A 239 15.93 -6.85 -4.39
CA ASN A 239 17.32 -7.09 -3.98
C ASN A 239 17.43 -8.18 -2.90
N ILE A 240 18.10 -9.28 -3.22
CA ILE A 240 18.63 -10.26 -2.24
C ILE A 240 17.62 -10.56 -1.12
N SER A 241 16.34 -10.68 -1.47
CA SER A 241 15.27 -10.76 -0.47
C SER A 241 14.69 -12.16 -0.43
N HIS A 242 14.46 -12.63 0.79
CA HIS A 242 13.57 -13.76 1.08
C HIS A 242 12.10 -13.32 1.18
N GLY A 243 11.80 -12.10 0.78
CA GLY A 243 10.49 -11.50 0.91
C GLY A 243 9.47 -12.11 -0.04
N HIS A 244 8.21 -11.79 0.21
CA HIS A 244 7.07 -12.23 -0.60
C HIS A 244 6.85 -11.29 -1.78
N PHE A 245 6.16 -11.76 -2.82
CA PHE A 245 5.68 -10.89 -3.90
C PHE A 245 4.82 -9.77 -3.31
N ASN A 246 5.05 -8.54 -3.77
CA ASN A 246 4.28 -7.38 -3.38
C ASN A 246 2.84 -7.44 -3.92
N VAL A 247 1.95 -6.63 -3.34
CA VAL A 247 0.53 -6.55 -3.70
C VAL A 247 0.34 -6.18 -5.18
N HIS A 248 1.16 -5.27 -5.69
CA HIS A 248 1.08 -4.81 -7.09
C HIS A 248 1.25 -5.98 -8.05
N GLU A 249 2.27 -6.81 -7.87
CA GLU A 249 2.50 -7.98 -8.73
C GLU A 249 1.43 -9.06 -8.53
N LYS A 250 1.01 -9.28 -7.28
CA LYS A 250 -0.07 -10.24 -6.98
C LYS A 250 -1.38 -9.87 -7.67
N LEU A 251 -1.70 -8.59 -7.79
CA LEU A 251 -2.89 -8.09 -8.47
C LEU A 251 -2.72 -8.10 -10.00
N ASN A 252 -1.68 -7.42 -10.49
CA ASN A 252 -1.58 -7.02 -11.91
C ASN A 252 -0.92 -8.08 -12.80
N SER A 253 0.10 -8.77 -12.29
CA SER A 253 0.90 -9.72 -13.09
C SER A 253 0.49 -11.16 -12.85
N LEU A 254 0.19 -11.51 -11.59
CA LEU A 254 -0.03 -12.88 -11.15
C LEU A 254 -1.50 -13.25 -10.95
N HIS A 255 -2.37 -12.25 -10.76
CA HIS A 255 -3.80 -12.41 -10.50
C HIS A 255 -4.11 -13.32 -9.29
N TRP A 256 -3.26 -13.29 -8.27
CA TRP A 256 -3.48 -13.98 -6.99
C TRP A 256 -4.38 -13.18 -6.04
N LEU A 257 -4.46 -11.87 -6.25
CA LEU A 257 -5.41 -10.98 -5.60
C LEU A 257 -6.40 -10.42 -6.64
N THR A 258 -7.55 -9.96 -6.14
CA THR A 258 -8.61 -9.34 -6.94
C THR A 258 -8.71 -7.83 -6.64
N GLU A 259 -9.39 -7.08 -7.51
CA GLU A 259 -9.64 -5.64 -7.29
C GLU A 259 -10.43 -5.38 -6.00
N ASP A 260 -11.35 -6.27 -5.61
CA ASP A 260 -12.09 -6.14 -4.33
C ASP A 260 -11.16 -6.28 -3.10
N GLN A 261 -10.07 -7.04 -3.25
CA GLN A 261 -9.06 -7.26 -2.20
C GLN A 261 -7.96 -6.19 -2.20
N VAL A 262 -7.88 -5.39 -3.26
CA VAL A 262 -6.91 -4.29 -3.44
C VAL A 262 -7.69 -3.09 -3.98
N ALA A 263 -8.64 -2.61 -3.19
CA ALA A 263 -9.62 -1.64 -3.64
C ALA A 263 -9.00 -0.28 -4.01
N ASP A 264 -9.69 0.45 -4.90
CA ASP A 264 -9.36 1.84 -5.18
C ASP A 264 -9.85 2.75 -4.05
N PRO A 265 -8.95 3.45 -3.32
CA PRO A 265 -9.33 4.37 -2.25
C PRO A 265 -10.25 5.51 -2.71
N ASN A 266 -10.28 5.87 -4.00
CA ASN A 266 -11.25 6.83 -4.53
C ASN A 266 -12.69 6.31 -4.55
N GLU A 267 -12.87 4.99 -4.46
CA GLU A 267 -14.18 4.33 -4.34
C GLU A 267 -14.58 4.06 -2.87
N LEU A 268 -13.64 4.27 -1.95
CA LEU A 268 -13.85 4.15 -0.52
C LEU A 268 -14.41 5.46 0.06
N GLU A 269 -15.19 5.35 1.13
CA GLU A 269 -15.60 6.53 1.93
C GLU A 269 -14.42 6.94 2.82
N GLU A 270 -14.30 8.23 3.19
CA GLU A 270 -13.32 8.61 4.20
C GLU A 270 -13.56 7.84 5.52
N GLY A 271 -12.49 7.40 6.17
CA GLY A 271 -12.59 6.60 7.38
C GLY A 271 -11.36 5.77 7.68
N VAL A 272 -11.51 4.85 8.64
CA VAL A 272 -10.44 3.97 9.09
C VAL A 272 -10.67 2.55 8.56
N TYR A 273 -9.66 2.01 7.90
CA TYR A 273 -9.66 0.70 7.25
C TYR A 273 -8.60 -0.21 7.87
N ARG A 274 -8.86 -1.51 7.84
CA ARG A 274 -7.85 -2.52 8.16
C ARG A 274 -7.29 -3.08 6.87
N ILE A 275 -5.98 -2.95 6.70
CA ILE A 275 -5.25 -3.60 5.61
C ILE A 275 -4.51 -4.79 6.21
N TYR A 276 -4.88 -6.00 5.80
CA TYR A 276 -4.29 -7.24 6.29
C TYR A 276 -3.00 -7.57 5.56
N ALA A 277 -2.06 -8.17 6.29
CA ALA A 277 -0.81 -8.62 5.71
C ALA A 277 -1.06 -9.76 4.71
N HIS A 278 -0.50 -9.63 3.51
CA HIS A 278 -0.65 -10.63 2.45
C HIS A 278 0.41 -11.75 2.52
N ASP A 279 1.33 -11.67 3.48
CA ASP A 279 2.48 -12.57 3.63
C ASP A 279 2.40 -13.48 4.86
N ASP A 280 1.26 -13.50 5.55
CA ASP A 280 1.02 -14.29 6.77
C ASP A 280 0.52 -15.72 6.50
N GLN A 281 0.46 -16.14 5.23
CA GLN A 281 -0.17 -17.39 4.82
C GLN A 281 0.67 -18.62 5.17
N GLN A 282 0.03 -19.64 5.75
CA GLN A 282 0.67 -20.91 6.09
C GLN A 282 0.44 -21.97 5.02
N ALA A 283 1.54 -22.47 4.45
CA ALA A 283 1.49 -23.55 3.48
C ALA A 283 0.88 -24.83 4.08
N TYR A 284 0.08 -25.51 3.27
CA TYR A 284 -0.56 -26.78 3.59
C TYR A 284 -0.21 -27.83 2.53
N TYR A 285 0.22 -29.02 2.95
CA TYR A 285 0.52 -30.12 2.05
C TYR A 285 -0.62 -31.16 2.01
N SER A 286 -1.23 -31.32 0.82
CA SER A 286 -2.18 -32.40 0.55
C SER A 286 -1.45 -33.67 0.12
N ARG A 287 -1.30 -34.63 1.05
CA ARG A 287 -0.74 -35.96 0.74
C ARG A 287 -1.53 -36.74 -0.31
N ARG A 288 -2.85 -36.48 -0.42
CA ARG A 288 -3.71 -37.21 -1.36
C ARG A 288 -3.40 -36.83 -2.80
N ASP A 289 -3.18 -35.53 -3.02
CA ASP A 289 -3.04 -34.95 -4.35
C ASP A 289 -1.57 -34.65 -4.68
N ASP A 290 -0.67 -34.81 -3.68
CA ASP A 290 0.74 -34.41 -3.73
C ASP A 290 0.88 -32.95 -4.19
N THR A 291 0.17 -32.07 -3.50
CA THR A 291 0.04 -30.66 -3.86
C THR A 291 0.22 -29.77 -2.64
N TYR A 292 0.89 -28.64 -2.81
CA TYR A 292 0.94 -27.58 -1.82
C TYR A 292 -0.14 -26.53 -2.08
N GLY A 293 -0.75 -26.04 -1.00
CA GLY A 293 -1.71 -24.94 -0.99
C GLY A 293 -1.62 -24.20 0.34
N VAL A 294 -2.72 -23.66 0.86
CA VAL A 294 -2.75 -22.99 2.17
C VAL A 294 -3.97 -23.43 2.99
N GLN A 295 -3.86 -23.31 4.32
CA GLN A 295 -4.95 -23.69 5.22
C GLN A 295 -6.15 -22.73 5.11
N ASP A 296 -5.88 -21.44 4.92
CA ASP A 296 -6.86 -20.39 4.69
C ASP A 296 -6.37 -19.57 3.49
N GLY A 297 -7.15 -19.50 2.41
CA GLY A 297 -6.79 -18.66 1.25
C GLY A 297 -6.91 -17.17 1.57
N TYR A 298 -6.63 -16.33 0.58
CA TYR A 298 -7.02 -14.92 0.66
C TYR A 298 -8.54 -14.81 0.78
N HIS A 299 -9.00 -14.10 1.80
CA HIS A 299 -10.41 -13.85 2.02
C HIS A 299 -10.93 -12.84 1.01
N ALA A 300 -12.04 -13.14 0.34
CA ALA A 300 -12.60 -12.28 -0.70
C ALA A 300 -13.18 -10.96 -0.17
N ASP A 301 -13.45 -10.88 1.14
CA ASP A 301 -14.08 -9.74 1.83
C ASP A 301 -13.08 -8.89 2.64
N LEU A 302 -11.78 -9.11 2.47
CA LEU A 302 -10.71 -8.39 3.17
C LEU A 302 -9.85 -7.59 2.21
N LEU A 303 -9.29 -6.49 2.72
CA LEU A 303 -8.30 -5.69 2.02
C LEU A 303 -6.89 -6.18 2.36
N TYR A 304 -6.11 -6.52 1.34
CA TYR A 304 -4.69 -6.87 1.44
C TYR A 304 -3.77 -5.75 0.94
N GLY A 305 -4.34 -4.73 0.33
CA GLY A 305 -3.69 -3.50 -0.07
C GLY A 305 -4.70 -2.53 -0.64
N LEU A 306 -4.21 -1.44 -1.22
CA LEU A 306 -5.00 -0.48 -1.99
C LEU A 306 -4.25 -0.12 -3.26
N THR A 307 -4.94 0.19 -4.35
CA THR A 307 -4.29 0.70 -5.57
C THR A 307 -5.13 1.75 -6.26
N TYR A 308 -4.49 2.80 -6.78
CA TYR A 308 -5.17 3.84 -7.55
C TYR A 308 -4.23 4.49 -8.53
N ASP A 309 -4.79 5.10 -9.57
CA ASP A 309 -4.05 5.91 -10.51
C ASP A 309 -4.12 7.38 -10.11
N ARG A 310 -2.96 8.03 -10.06
CA ARG A 310 -2.86 9.47 -9.82
C ARG A 310 -2.38 10.23 -11.04
N ARG A 311 -2.79 11.48 -11.14
CA ARG A 311 -2.37 12.35 -12.25
C ARG A 311 -1.03 13.01 -11.93
N VAL A 312 -0.06 12.83 -12.81
CA VAL A 312 1.27 13.45 -12.68
C VAL A 312 1.65 14.19 -13.97
N VAL A 313 2.73 14.95 -13.92
CA VAL A 313 3.43 15.44 -15.10
C VAL A 313 4.79 14.77 -15.22
N GLU A 314 5.02 14.07 -16.32
CA GLU A 314 6.26 13.38 -16.61
C GLU A 314 7.07 14.20 -17.63
N TYR A 315 8.37 14.35 -17.37
CA TYR A 315 9.27 15.01 -18.31
C TYR A 315 9.63 14.06 -19.47
N ASN A 316 9.25 14.43 -20.70
CA ASN A 316 9.56 13.65 -21.88
C ASN A 316 10.85 14.15 -22.55
N ASN A 317 11.95 13.41 -22.39
CA ASN A 317 13.27 13.72 -22.97
C ASN A 317 13.20 14.01 -24.48
N SER A 318 12.49 13.17 -25.24
CA SER A 318 12.41 13.31 -26.70
C SER A 318 11.70 14.58 -27.18
N ARG A 319 10.83 15.15 -26.34
CA ARG A 319 10.03 16.35 -26.65
C ARG A 319 10.49 17.59 -25.89
N ASN A 320 11.44 17.44 -24.97
CA ASN A 320 11.90 18.47 -24.04
C ASN A 320 10.73 19.26 -23.42
N ARG A 321 9.77 18.55 -22.82
CA ARG A 321 8.63 19.16 -22.14
C ARG A 321 7.99 18.20 -21.15
N PHE A 322 7.38 18.75 -20.11
CA PHE A 322 6.43 18.03 -19.28
C PHE A 322 5.14 17.72 -20.05
N GLY A 323 4.56 16.55 -19.78
CA GLY A 323 3.24 16.16 -20.25
C GLY A 323 2.48 15.40 -19.17
N TYR A 324 1.16 15.44 -19.20
CA TYR A 324 0.35 14.67 -18.26
C TYR A 324 0.53 13.17 -18.50
N SER A 325 0.65 12.44 -17.41
CA SER A 325 0.64 10.98 -17.35
C SER A 325 -0.20 10.52 -16.16
N PHE A 326 -0.41 9.21 -16.06
CA PHE A 326 -0.94 8.56 -14.88
C PHE A 326 0.16 7.70 -14.28
N GLN A 327 0.22 7.68 -12.96
CA GLN A 327 1.12 6.84 -12.20
C GLN A 327 0.28 5.96 -11.28
N ASN A 328 0.58 4.67 -11.27
CA ASN A 328 -0.09 3.75 -10.37
C ASN A 328 0.54 3.83 -8.99
N VAL A 329 -0.28 3.98 -7.96
CA VAL A 329 0.11 3.90 -6.56
C VAL A 329 -0.42 2.59 -5.98
N THR A 330 0.41 1.86 -5.25
CA THR A 330 -0.01 0.68 -4.48
C THR A 330 0.41 0.82 -3.02
N LEU A 331 -0.49 0.50 -2.10
CA LEU A 331 -0.26 0.49 -0.66
C LEU A 331 -0.29 -0.94 -0.15
N GLU A 332 0.62 -1.26 0.76
CA GLU A 332 0.86 -2.63 1.20
C GLU A 332 1.24 -2.66 2.68
N TYR A 333 0.68 -3.64 3.40
CA TYR A 333 1.12 -4.00 4.73
C TYR A 333 1.75 -5.40 4.73
N ARG A 334 2.82 -5.55 5.51
CA ARG A 334 3.54 -6.80 5.69
C ARG A 334 3.62 -7.16 7.16
N THR A 335 3.64 -8.46 7.41
CA THR A 335 3.70 -9.01 8.76
C THR A 335 4.96 -8.56 9.50
N GLY A 336 4.78 -8.08 10.73
CA GLY A 336 5.89 -7.66 11.59
C GLY A 336 6.48 -6.30 11.23
N LYS A 337 5.87 -5.57 10.30
CA LYS A 337 6.20 -4.17 10.01
C LYS A 337 5.45 -3.21 10.92
N ASP A 338 6.06 -2.06 11.18
CA ASP A 338 5.50 -0.99 12.01
C ASP A 338 4.91 0.14 11.16
N GLY A 339 4.62 -0.15 9.88
CA GLY A 339 4.13 0.84 8.95
C GLY A 339 3.59 0.28 7.65
N LEU A 340 3.17 1.19 6.78
CA LEU A 340 2.62 0.90 5.46
C LEU A 340 3.64 1.23 4.37
N GLN A 341 3.81 0.34 3.40
CA GLN A 341 4.70 0.54 2.27
C GLN A 341 3.93 1.14 1.09
N PHE A 342 4.58 2.06 0.39
CA PHE A 342 4.02 2.71 -0.79
C PHE A 342 4.84 2.35 -2.01
N TYR A 343 4.16 2.14 -3.13
CA TYR A 343 4.77 1.79 -4.41
C TYR A 343 4.29 2.76 -5.46
N LEU A 344 5.19 3.22 -6.31
CA LEU A 344 4.88 4.01 -7.49
C LEU A 344 5.33 3.22 -8.73
N ASP A 345 4.40 2.87 -9.60
CA ASP A 345 4.65 2.06 -10.81
C ASP A 345 5.43 0.75 -10.48
N GLY A 346 4.96 0.04 -9.44
CA GLY A 346 5.53 -1.22 -8.96
C GLY A 346 6.87 -1.11 -8.22
N ALA A 347 7.42 0.10 -8.06
CA ALA A 347 8.67 0.31 -7.32
C ALA A 347 8.41 0.93 -5.94
N VAL A 348 8.98 0.36 -4.90
CA VAL A 348 8.79 0.83 -3.51
C VAL A 348 9.38 2.22 -3.33
N LEU A 349 8.61 3.08 -2.70
CA LEU A 349 9.00 4.42 -2.31
C LEU A 349 9.70 4.35 -0.96
N ASP A 350 10.84 5.02 -0.85
CA ASP A 350 11.43 5.23 0.45
C ASP A 350 10.62 6.33 1.17
N LEU A 351 10.07 6.03 2.34
CA LEU A 351 9.35 7.00 3.17
C LEU A 351 10.02 7.25 4.53
N ASP A 352 11.03 6.43 4.84
CA ASP A 352 11.74 6.50 6.10
C ASP A 352 13.26 6.57 5.86
N PRO A 353 13.83 7.77 5.87
CA PRO A 353 15.25 7.95 5.64
C PRO A 353 16.13 7.46 6.81
N GLU A 354 15.57 7.04 7.95
CA GLU A 354 16.35 6.62 9.13
C GLU A 354 17.29 5.45 8.82
N GLY A 355 16.85 4.49 8.01
CA GLY A 355 17.68 3.37 7.58
C GLY A 355 18.73 3.71 6.52
N GLY A 356 18.78 4.97 6.08
CA GLY A 356 19.78 5.52 5.17
C GLY A 356 19.66 5.04 3.72
N LEU A 357 20.71 5.28 2.93
CA LEU A 357 20.71 5.05 1.49
C LEU A 357 21.03 3.60 1.09
N ASP A 358 21.09 2.62 2.01
CA ASP A 358 21.38 1.23 1.64
C ASP A 358 20.22 0.66 0.81
N ARG A 359 20.53 0.02 -0.32
CA ARG A 359 19.51 -0.62 -1.16
C ARG A 359 18.77 -1.77 -0.45
N ASN A 360 19.38 -2.35 0.58
CA ASN A 360 18.80 -3.38 1.44
C ASN A 360 18.08 -2.80 2.66
N ASN A 361 18.01 -1.47 2.80
CA ASN A 361 17.34 -0.83 3.91
C ASN A 361 15.86 -1.26 3.94
N GLY A 362 15.47 -1.96 4.99
CA GLY A 362 14.11 -2.43 5.22
C GLY A 362 13.22 -1.44 5.98
N GLU A 363 13.72 -0.28 6.35
CA GLU A 363 12.98 0.83 6.97
C GLU A 363 12.61 1.80 5.85
N ARG A 364 11.43 1.60 5.24
CA ARG A 364 10.92 2.41 4.11
C ARG A 364 9.41 2.62 4.18
N GLU A 365 8.86 2.34 5.35
CA GLU A 365 7.43 2.34 5.61
C GLU A 365 7.00 3.68 6.18
N LEU A 366 5.75 4.08 5.93
CA LEU A 366 5.11 5.13 6.68
C LEU A 366 4.74 4.54 8.05
N GLU A 367 5.47 4.91 9.09
CA GLU A 367 5.35 4.28 10.40
C GLU A 367 4.05 4.65 11.12
N VAL A 368 3.68 3.85 12.13
CA VAL A 368 2.58 4.16 13.04
C VAL A 368 2.74 5.56 13.65
N GLY A 369 1.66 6.33 13.60
CA GLY A 369 1.59 7.73 14.02
C GLY A 369 1.95 8.73 12.92
N GLN A 370 2.49 8.27 11.78
CA GLN A 370 2.82 9.14 10.67
C GLN A 370 1.66 9.31 9.69
N THR A 371 1.71 10.41 8.95
CA THR A 371 0.74 10.77 7.91
C THR A 371 1.48 11.17 6.65
N ILE A 372 0.92 10.83 5.49
CA ILE A 372 1.41 11.29 4.19
C ILE A 372 0.25 11.70 3.30
N ARG A 373 0.47 12.73 2.49
CA ARG A 373 -0.45 13.13 1.44
C ARG A 373 0.08 12.64 0.11
N GLU A 374 -0.82 12.31 -0.80
CA GLU A 374 -0.45 11.90 -2.16
C GLU A 374 0.38 12.98 -2.89
N ILE A 375 0.17 14.26 -2.57
CA ILE A 375 0.98 15.37 -3.11
C ILE A 375 2.45 15.34 -2.64
N ASP A 376 2.73 14.70 -1.49
CA ASP A 376 4.07 14.59 -0.93
C ASP A 376 4.95 13.59 -1.71
N PHE A 377 4.34 12.70 -2.50
CA PHE A 377 5.09 11.89 -3.48
C PHE A 377 5.43 12.69 -4.76
N GLY A 378 5.33 14.02 -4.74
CA GLY A 378 5.55 14.88 -5.90
C GLY A 378 4.51 14.71 -7.02
N THR A 379 4.30 15.76 -7.80
CA THR A 379 3.41 15.74 -8.97
C THR A 379 4.17 15.82 -10.29
N ALA A 380 5.47 16.09 -10.24
CA ALA A 380 6.34 16.19 -11.40
C ALA A 380 7.45 15.15 -11.29
N PHE A 381 7.65 14.41 -12.36
CA PHE A 381 8.49 13.23 -12.35
C PHE A 381 9.47 13.21 -13.53
N TYR A 382 10.69 12.74 -13.27
CA TYR A 382 11.71 12.41 -14.27
C TYR A 382 12.54 11.25 -13.73
N GLN A 383 12.46 10.10 -14.40
CA GLN A 383 13.36 8.98 -14.15
C GLN A 383 14.68 9.25 -14.87
N GLY A 384 15.76 9.40 -14.11
CA GLY A 384 17.10 9.61 -14.67
C GLY A 384 17.51 8.46 -15.59
N GLU A 385 18.03 8.79 -16.77
CA GLU A 385 18.85 7.86 -17.55
C GLU A 385 20.26 7.81 -16.94
N GLU A 386 20.88 6.63 -16.88
CA GLU A 386 22.21 6.47 -16.30
C GLU A 386 23.22 7.43 -16.95
N GLY A 387 23.85 8.29 -16.14
CA GLY A 387 24.85 9.26 -16.59
C GLY A 387 24.29 10.51 -17.27
N VAL A 388 22.96 10.70 -17.29
CA VAL A 388 22.31 11.91 -17.79
C VAL A 388 21.79 12.75 -16.64
N ASP A 389 22.49 13.85 -16.39
CA ASP A 389 22.07 14.86 -15.40
C ASP A 389 20.81 15.60 -15.88
N PHE A 390 19.76 15.63 -15.05
CA PHE A 390 18.52 16.36 -15.33
C PHE A 390 18.76 17.86 -15.58
N ALA A 391 19.70 18.48 -14.87
CA ALA A 391 20.03 19.89 -15.06
C ALA A 391 20.57 20.18 -16.47
N ALA A 392 21.14 19.19 -17.15
CA ALA A 392 21.63 19.34 -18.52
C ALA A 392 20.52 19.43 -19.58
N LEU A 393 19.28 19.02 -19.23
CA LEU A 393 18.16 18.94 -20.17
C LEU A 393 17.52 20.31 -20.47
N SER A 394 17.89 21.36 -19.72
CA SER A 394 17.29 22.70 -19.84
C SER A 394 15.76 22.68 -19.76
N SER A 395 15.22 21.83 -18.88
CA SER A 395 13.78 21.61 -18.70
C SER A 395 13.05 22.92 -18.36
N PRO A 396 11.83 23.16 -18.87
CA PRO A 396 11.01 24.28 -18.41
C PRO A 396 10.60 24.05 -16.93
N PRO A 397 10.14 25.07 -16.21
CA PRO A 397 9.57 24.89 -14.87
C PRO A 397 8.43 23.85 -14.89
N PRO A 398 8.34 22.96 -13.88
CA PRO A 398 7.20 22.07 -13.75
C PRO A 398 5.95 22.89 -13.36
N GLN A 399 4.78 22.38 -13.70
CA GLN A 399 3.53 22.94 -13.19
C GLN A 399 3.49 22.83 -11.67
N ARG A 400 2.85 23.79 -11.01
CA ARG A 400 2.69 23.73 -9.55
C ARG A 400 1.82 22.51 -9.20
N PRO A 401 2.06 21.83 -8.07
CA PRO A 401 1.32 20.62 -7.73
C PRO A 401 -0.20 20.74 -7.82
N TRP A 402 -0.75 21.86 -7.34
CA TRP A 402 -2.19 22.14 -7.39
C TRP A 402 -2.76 22.45 -8.77
N GLU A 403 -1.89 22.78 -9.74
CA GLU A 403 -2.29 22.92 -11.15
C GLU A 403 -2.43 21.54 -11.82
N VAL A 404 -1.79 20.51 -11.24
CA VAL A 404 -1.89 19.11 -11.69
C VAL A 404 -3.10 18.43 -11.03
N MET A 405 -3.26 18.61 -9.71
CA MET A 405 -4.32 18.00 -8.90
C MET A 405 -4.89 19.01 -7.90
N SER A 406 -6.20 19.27 -7.94
CA SER A 406 -6.86 20.20 -7.00
C SER A 406 -7.25 19.57 -5.66
N SER A 407 -7.26 18.24 -5.60
CA SER A 407 -7.50 17.43 -4.41
C SER A 407 -6.62 16.19 -4.47
N TRP A 408 -6.32 15.61 -3.32
CA TRP A 408 -5.46 14.45 -3.19
C TRP A 408 -5.87 13.60 -1.99
N LEU A 409 -5.45 12.34 -2.00
CA LEU A 409 -5.63 11.43 -0.88
C LEU A 409 -4.67 11.74 0.26
N GLU A 410 -5.14 11.46 1.46
CA GLU A 410 -4.36 11.55 2.68
C GLU A 410 -4.44 10.24 3.45
N PHE A 411 -3.30 9.77 3.93
CA PHE A 411 -3.14 8.49 4.60
C PHE A 411 -2.49 8.70 5.96
N ALA A 412 -3.10 8.22 7.03
CA ALA A 412 -2.49 8.18 8.36
C ALA A 412 -2.45 6.76 8.91
N VAL A 413 -1.28 6.29 9.32
CA VAL A 413 -1.09 4.95 9.88
C VAL A 413 -1.34 5.04 11.38
N LEU A 414 -2.46 4.50 11.85
CA LEU A 414 -2.90 4.67 13.24
C LEU A 414 -2.31 3.64 14.19
N GLY A 415 -2.03 2.43 13.69
CA GLY A 415 -1.54 1.33 14.52
C GLY A 415 -1.48 0.01 13.78
N THR A 416 -0.79 -0.96 14.37
CA THR A 416 -0.76 -2.36 13.90
C THR A 416 -1.46 -3.28 14.90
N GLY A 417 -1.93 -4.42 14.41
CA GLY A 417 -2.62 -5.40 15.23
C GLY A 417 -2.59 -6.80 14.61
N ALA A 418 -3.16 -7.76 15.32
CA ALA A 418 -3.37 -9.10 14.81
C ALA A 418 -4.67 -9.66 15.38
N ASP A 419 -5.42 -10.39 14.56
CA ASP A 419 -6.60 -11.13 14.99
C ASP A 419 -6.52 -12.59 14.51
N SER A 420 -7.66 -13.31 14.51
CA SER A 420 -7.66 -14.71 14.07
C SER A 420 -7.38 -14.89 12.57
N ILE A 421 -7.54 -13.85 11.75
CA ILE A 421 -7.31 -13.86 10.31
C ILE A 421 -5.81 -13.68 10.05
N GLY A 422 -5.19 -12.68 10.68
CA GLY A 422 -3.78 -12.38 10.50
C GLY A 422 -3.40 -11.02 11.08
N SER A 423 -2.17 -10.59 10.77
CA SER A 423 -1.68 -9.26 11.11
C SER A 423 -2.35 -8.20 10.22
N TYR A 424 -2.56 -7.00 10.74
CA TYR A 424 -3.13 -5.88 9.99
C TYR A 424 -2.57 -4.54 10.46
N VAL A 425 -2.75 -3.52 9.62
CA VAL A 425 -2.55 -2.11 9.94
C VAL A 425 -3.88 -1.36 9.87
N GLU A 426 -4.10 -0.43 10.80
CA GLU A 426 -5.23 0.50 10.78
C GLU A 426 -4.80 1.78 10.05
N LEU A 427 -5.45 2.04 8.92
CA LEU A 427 -5.15 3.14 8.01
C LEU A 427 -6.34 4.09 7.96
N ALA A 428 -6.16 5.33 8.40
CA ALA A 428 -7.11 6.40 8.11
C ALA A 428 -6.89 6.91 6.68
N ILE A 429 -7.97 7.03 5.93
CA ILE A 429 -7.99 7.57 4.57
C ILE A 429 -8.91 8.79 4.59
N GLY A 430 -8.39 9.91 4.08
CA GLY A 430 -9.11 11.17 3.92
C GLY A 430 -8.86 11.77 2.55
N THR A 431 -9.61 12.81 2.22
CA THR A 431 -9.31 13.66 1.06
C THR A 431 -8.93 15.05 1.53
N ALA A 432 -7.95 15.62 0.86
CA ALA A 432 -7.48 16.97 1.08
C ALA A 432 -7.68 17.80 -0.19
N ASN A 433 -7.93 19.08 -0.01
CA ASN A 433 -8.16 20.01 -1.12
C ASN A 433 -7.20 21.19 -1.00
N TYR A 434 -6.63 21.61 -2.12
CA TYR A 434 -5.74 22.78 -2.18
C TYR A 434 -6.38 24.06 -1.61
N ALA A 435 -7.69 24.19 -1.74
CA ALA A 435 -8.43 25.30 -1.16
C ALA A 435 -8.31 25.35 0.38
N VAL A 436 -8.11 24.22 1.05
CA VAL A 436 -7.86 24.17 2.50
C VAL A 436 -6.47 24.71 2.82
N GLU A 437 -5.45 24.26 2.10
CA GLU A 437 -4.05 24.62 2.39
C GLU A 437 -3.68 26.05 2.02
N THR A 438 -4.40 26.64 1.06
CA THR A 438 -4.15 28.01 0.57
C THR A 438 -5.31 28.96 0.79
N GLY A 439 -6.35 28.46 1.45
CA GLY A 439 -7.51 29.23 1.85
C GLY A 439 -7.19 30.20 2.98
N VAL A 440 -8.25 30.80 3.51
CA VAL A 440 -8.15 31.65 4.68
C VAL A 440 -7.79 30.77 5.88
N PHE A 441 -6.67 31.05 6.56
CA PHE A 441 -6.31 30.26 7.75
C PHE A 441 -7.43 30.32 8.80
N ALA A 442 -7.76 29.16 9.37
CA ALA A 442 -8.88 28.91 10.29
C ALA A 442 -10.30 28.94 9.67
N ASP A 443 -10.43 29.06 8.34
CA ASP A 443 -11.67 28.72 7.62
C ASP A 443 -11.85 27.20 7.65
N LEU A 444 -12.74 26.73 8.54
CA LEU A 444 -12.95 25.32 8.85
C LEU A 444 -14.05 24.70 7.99
N ASN A 445 -14.86 25.52 7.30
CA ASN A 445 -15.92 25.06 6.41
C ASN A 445 -15.56 25.17 4.92
N ILE A 446 -14.42 25.80 4.61
CA ILE A 446 -13.81 25.95 3.28
C ILE A 446 -14.69 26.79 2.33
N ASP A 447 -15.45 27.76 2.86
CA ASP A 447 -16.29 28.66 2.05
C ASP A 447 -15.54 29.93 1.58
N GLY A 448 -14.28 30.07 1.98
CA GLY A 448 -13.39 31.19 1.67
C GLY A 448 -13.53 32.38 2.62
N LEU A 449 -14.31 32.25 3.69
CA LEU A 449 -14.51 33.27 4.71
C LEU A 449 -14.17 32.70 6.08
N LEU A 450 -13.52 33.50 6.93
CA LEU A 450 -13.38 33.18 8.35
C LEU A 450 -14.47 33.92 9.14
N ASP A 451 -15.53 33.23 9.50
CA ASP A 451 -16.72 33.83 10.11
C ASP A 451 -17.33 33.02 11.28
N ARG A 452 -18.62 33.22 11.54
CA ARG A 452 -19.34 32.58 12.63
C ARG A 452 -19.49 31.06 12.42
N ALA A 453 -19.60 30.60 11.18
CA ALA A 453 -19.76 29.20 10.86
C ALA A 453 -18.53 28.41 11.29
N ASP A 454 -17.33 28.94 11.07
CA ASP A 454 -16.07 28.33 11.49
C ASP A 454 -15.95 28.28 13.02
N TRP A 455 -16.36 29.35 13.69
CA TRP A 455 -16.39 29.38 15.15
C TRP A 455 -17.32 28.32 15.75
N ASP A 456 -18.48 28.09 15.13
CA ASP A 456 -19.41 27.08 15.58
C ASP A 456 -18.83 25.65 15.38
N ILE A 457 -18.06 25.41 14.31
CA ILE A 457 -17.29 24.15 14.10
C ILE A 457 -16.18 24.01 15.15
N PHE A 458 -15.36 25.05 15.33
CA PHE A 458 -14.26 25.07 16.27
C PHE A 458 -14.75 24.75 17.69
N THR A 459 -15.82 25.41 18.14
CA THR A 459 -16.37 25.20 19.49
C THR A 459 -17.09 23.86 19.66
N ALA A 460 -17.69 23.31 18.60
CA ALA A 460 -18.31 21.99 18.65
C ALA A 460 -17.28 20.87 18.89
N ASN A 461 -16.03 21.09 18.50
CA ASN A 461 -14.93 20.13 18.62
C ASN A 461 -13.90 20.51 19.70
N SER A 462 -14.14 21.55 20.50
CA SER A 462 -13.19 21.96 21.53
C SER A 462 -13.04 20.90 22.62
N GLY A 463 -11.79 20.54 22.91
CA GLY A 463 -11.36 19.48 23.83
C GLY A 463 -11.50 18.07 23.27
N VAL A 464 -11.74 17.91 21.96
CA VAL A 464 -11.81 16.60 21.30
C VAL A 464 -10.39 16.16 20.91
N ASP A 465 -10.10 14.89 21.18
CA ASP A 465 -8.92 14.18 20.66
C ASP A 465 -9.18 13.82 19.18
N LEU A 466 -8.30 14.31 18.31
CA LEU A 466 -8.40 14.21 16.86
C LEU A 466 -7.28 13.34 16.27
N ASP A 467 -6.49 12.64 17.10
CA ASP A 467 -5.33 11.86 16.63
C ASP A 467 -5.67 10.71 15.67
N THR A 468 -6.93 10.31 15.62
CA THR A 468 -7.41 9.28 14.69
C THR A 468 -7.83 9.83 13.32
N LEU A 469 -7.85 11.15 13.15
CA LEU A 469 -8.17 11.80 11.89
C LEU A 469 -6.91 12.08 11.07
N THR A 470 -7.08 12.22 9.76
CA THR A 470 -6.02 12.72 8.87
C THR A 470 -5.78 14.22 9.15
N TYR A 471 -4.62 14.76 8.81
CA TYR A 471 -4.22 16.16 9.01
C TYR A 471 -5.28 17.16 8.54
N THR A 472 -5.85 16.95 7.34
CA THR A 472 -6.91 17.82 6.83
C THR A 472 -8.16 17.73 7.69
N ASN A 473 -8.56 16.52 8.06
CA ASN A 473 -9.73 16.32 8.90
C ASN A 473 -9.52 16.86 10.32
N ARG A 474 -8.30 16.80 10.87
CA ARG A 474 -7.94 17.48 12.13
C ARG A 474 -8.12 18.99 12.00
N TYR A 475 -7.56 19.60 10.96
CA TYR A 475 -7.72 21.03 10.68
C TYR A 475 -9.19 21.44 10.60
N LEU A 476 -10.01 20.72 9.82
CA LEU A 476 -11.44 21.02 9.67
C LEU A 476 -12.25 20.80 10.96
N HIS A 477 -11.68 20.11 11.96
CA HIS A 477 -12.25 19.96 13.30
C HIS A 477 -11.59 20.88 14.34
N GLY A 478 -10.73 21.80 13.91
CA GLY A 478 -10.18 22.89 14.72
C GLY A 478 -8.83 22.62 15.37
N ASP A 479 -8.11 21.57 14.97
CA ASP A 479 -6.68 21.38 15.28
C ASP A 479 -5.85 22.28 14.34
N LEU A 480 -5.50 23.46 14.80
CA LEU A 480 -4.85 24.51 14.02
C LEU A 480 -3.32 24.55 14.23
N ASP A 481 -2.81 23.94 15.30
CA ASP A 481 -1.36 23.75 15.51
C ASP A 481 -0.85 22.35 15.17
N PHE A 482 -1.76 21.44 14.81
CA PHE A 482 -1.52 20.08 14.35
C PHE A 482 -0.91 19.16 15.42
N ASP A 483 -1.22 19.41 16.69
CA ASP A 483 -0.76 18.58 17.82
C ASP A 483 -1.73 17.44 18.18
N GLY A 484 -2.82 17.27 17.42
CA GLY A 484 -3.71 16.12 17.50
C GLY A 484 -4.95 16.32 18.36
N ASP A 485 -5.13 17.50 18.95
CA ASP A 485 -6.38 17.88 19.63
C ASP A 485 -6.86 19.27 19.19
N ASN A 486 -8.02 19.68 19.69
CA ASN A 486 -8.50 21.06 19.52
C ASN A 486 -8.62 21.68 20.91
N ASP A 487 -7.64 22.48 21.31
CA ASP A 487 -7.53 23.01 22.66
C ASP A 487 -7.44 24.55 22.74
N TYR A 488 -6.88 25.06 23.83
CA TYR A 488 -6.72 26.49 24.03
C TYR A 488 -5.67 27.12 23.09
N ARG A 489 -4.65 26.36 22.65
CA ARG A 489 -3.64 26.80 21.69
C ARG A 489 -4.28 27.05 20.34
N ASP A 490 -5.11 26.14 19.86
CA ASP A 490 -5.85 26.33 18.61
C ASP A 490 -6.80 27.50 18.71
N PHE A 491 -7.46 27.68 19.85
CA PHE A 491 -8.30 28.85 20.08
C PHE A 491 -7.52 30.17 19.92
N LEU A 492 -6.27 30.21 20.40
CA LEU A 492 -5.42 31.39 20.23
C LEU A 492 -5.09 31.64 18.76
N LEU A 493 -4.82 30.58 17.98
CA LEU A 493 -4.58 30.67 16.54
C LEU A 493 -5.84 31.13 15.79
N PHE A 494 -6.98 30.48 16.04
CA PHE A 494 -8.28 30.86 15.47
C PHE A 494 -8.58 32.34 15.74
N LYS A 495 -8.47 32.75 17.01
CA LYS A 495 -8.73 34.12 17.43
C LYS A 495 -7.78 35.11 16.77
N LEU A 496 -6.49 34.80 16.69
CA LEU A 496 -5.50 35.68 16.07
C LEU A 496 -5.87 35.94 14.60
N SER A 497 -6.15 34.88 13.85
CA SER A 497 -6.51 34.95 12.43
C SER A 497 -7.85 35.64 12.21
N TYR A 498 -8.84 35.38 13.06
CA TYR A 498 -10.13 36.08 13.01
C TYR A 498 -9.97 37.58 13.25
N LEU A 499 -9.16 37.96 14.25
CA LEU A 499 -8.89 39.37 14.56
C LEU A 499 -8.14 40.08 13.44
N GLU A 500 -7.21 39.41 12.77
CA GLU A 500 -6.46 39.96 11.63
C GLU A 500 -7.39 40.27 10.45
N LEU A 501 -8.33 39.37 10.15
CA LEU A 501 -9.20 39.49 8.98
C LEU A 501 -10.45 40.35 9.23
N ASN A 502 -11.07 40.22 10.41
CA ASN A 502 -12.38 40.83 10.71
C ASN A 502 -12.31 41.95 11.76
N GLY A 503 -11.22 42.03 12.53
CA GLY A 503 -11.02 43.02 13.58
C GLY A 503 -11.69 42.69 14.93
N ALA A 504 -11.25 43.39 15.98
CA ALA A 504 -11.66 43.12 17.37
C ALA A 504 -13.16 43.28 17.66
N ALA A 505 -13.83 44.23 17.00
CA ALA A 505 -15.26 44.43 17.18
C ALA A 505 -16.10 43.27 16.63
N ALA A 506 -15.66 42.67 15.51
CA ALA A 506 -16.31 41.51 14.92
C ALA A 506 -16.16 40.29 15.85
N PHE A 507 -14.96 40.03 16.36
CA PHE A 507 -14.73 38.92 17.29
C PHE A 507 -15.55 39.07 18.59
N ALA A 508 -15.62 40.28 19.15
CA ALA A 508 -16.46 40.55 20.32
C ALA A 508 -17.95 40.31 20.04
N SER A 509 -18.41 40.61 18.82
CA SER A 509 -19.78 40.36 18.39
C SER A 509 -20.06 38.88 18.19
N MET A 510 -19.08 38.12 17.69
CA MET A 510 -19.17 36.66 17.56
C MET A 510 -19.27 35.97 18.93
N LEU A 511 -18.54 36.45 19.93
CA LEU A 511 -18.64 35.91 21.30
C LEU A 511 -19.89 36.39 22.06
N ALA A 512 -20.63 37.36 21.54
CA ALA A 512 -21.86 37.80 22.18
C ALA A 512 -22.90 36.67 22.13
N VAL A 513 -23.15 36.05 23.27
CA VAL A 513 -24.32 35.19 23.44
C VAL A 513 -25.55 36.08 23.23
N PRO A 514 -26.50 35.74 22.34
CA PRO A 514 -27.74 36.49 22.24
C PRO A 514 -28.33 36.61 23.64
N GLU A 515 -28.38 37.83 24.18
CA GLU A 515 -29.05 38.04 25.48
C GLU A 515 -30.43 37.40 25.32
N PRO A 516 -30.83 36.45 26.19
CA PRO A 516 -32.14 35.80 26.08
C PRO A 516 -33.15 36.93 26.08
N GLY A 517 -33.72 37.20 24.90
CA GLY A 517 -34.12 38.56 24.53
C GLY A 517 -34.73 39.26 25.71
N ALA A 518 -34.15 40.35 26.19
CA ALA A 518 -34.63 41.03 27.41
C ALA A 518 -36.15 41.31 27.36
N GLY A 519 -36.74 41.33 26.17
CA GLY A 519 -38.19 41.28 25.92
C GLY A 519 -38.94 40.06 26.47
N ALA A 520 -38.42 38.83 26.41
CA ALA A 520 -39.06 37.65 27.00
C ALA A 520 -39.05 37.70 28.54
N GLY A 521 -37.94 38.14 29.14
CA GLY A 521 -37.87 38.41 30.58
C GLY A 521 -38.82 39.54 31.01
N LEU A 522 -38.88 40.63 30.24
CA LEU A 522 -39.81 41.74 30.49
C LEU A 522 -41.27 41.30 30.29
N LEU A 523 -41.57 40.45 29.31
CA LEU A 523 -42.93 39.93 29.07
C LEU A 523 -43.37 38.96 30.17
N ILE A 524 -42.47 38.12 30.70
CA ILE A 524 -42.75 37.27 31.87
C ILE A 524 -42.95 38.14 33.12
N LEU A 525 -42.13 39.17 33.33
CA LEU A 525 -42.29 40.12 34.45
C LEU A 525 -43.55 40.99 34.32
N LEU A 526 -43.93 41.41 33.11
CA LEU A 526 -45.17 42.12 32.82
C LEU A 526 -46.39 41.20 32.98
N TRP A 527 -46.29 39.93 32.57
CA TRP A 527 -47.35 38.94 32.76
C TRP A 527 -47.53 38.56 34.23
N LEU A 528 -46.45 38.34 34.98
CA LEU A 528 -46.48 38.14 36.42
C LEU A 528 -46.97 39.40 37.17
N GLY A 529 -46.60 40.59 36.71
CA GLY A 529 -47.09 41.86 37.23
C GLY A 529 -48.59 42.09 36.96
N GLN A 530 -49.10 41.69 35.78
CA GLN A 530 -50.53 41.73 35.47
C GLN A 530 -51.31 40.71 36.31
N ARG A 531 -50.78 39.51 36.56
CA ARG A 531 -51.41 38.53 37.47
C ARG A 531 -51.46 38.99 38.92
N HIS A 532 -50.43 39.69 39.42
CA HIS A 532 -50.47 40.25 40.77
C HIS A 532 -51.48 41.39 40.95
N ARG A 533 -51.76 42.16 39.89
CA ARG A 533 -52.73 43.28 39.94
C ARG A 533 -54.20 42.84 39.95
N LEU A 534 -54.48 41.58 39.61
CA LEU A 534 -55.85 41.02 39.56
C LEU A 534 -56.25 40.22 40.81
N ARG A 535 -55.36 40.02 41.79
CA ARG A 535 -55.73 39.44 43.09
C ARG A 535 -56.10 40.53 44.10
N ARG A 536 -57.29 41.12 43.94
CA ARG A 536 -58.04 41.68 45.08
C ARG A 536 -58.71 40.52 45.84
N PRO A 537 -58.79 40.56 47.17
CA PRO A 537 -59.47 39.53 47.94
C PRO A 537 -60.99 39.76 47.90
N GLU A 538 -61.69 39.01 47.05
CA GLU A 538 -63.05 38.57 47.33
C GLU A 538 -62.87 37.11 47.78
N GLY A 539 -63.19 36.73 49.02
CA GLY A 539 -64.54 36.79 49.56
C GLY A 539 -65.19 35.43 49.28
N ASP A 540 -65.06 34.52 50.25
CA ASP A 540 -65.86 33.31 50.53
C ASP A 540 -66.77 32.72 49.43
N ALA A 541 -66.56 31.44 49.09
CA ALA A 541 -67.59 30.41 49.22
C ALA A 541 -67.06 29.02 48.82
N ALA A 542 -67.41 28.04 49.66
CA ALA A 542 -67.26 26.61 49.45
C ALA A 542 -68.00 26.10 48.20
N ILE A 543 -67.62 24.91 47.70
CA ILE A 543 -68.46 23.70 47.60
C ILE A 543 -67.67 22.57 46.93
N ALA A 544 -67.90 21.37 47.46
CA ALA A 544 -67.36 20.06 47.12
C ALA A 544 -67.57 19.61 45.66
N GLY A 545 -66.77 18.64 45.22
CA GLY A 545 -66.97 17.94 43.95
C GLY A 545 -65.84 16.96 43.65
N GLU A 546 -65.95 15.78 44.24
CA GLU A 546 -65.11 14.61 44.06
C GLU A 546 -65.33 13.97 42.66
N THR A 547 -64.35 13.16 42.23
CA THR A 547 -64.40 12.03 41.26
C THR A 547 -63.99 12.19 39.77
N LEU A 548 -63.00 11.33 39.44
CA LEU A 548 -62.84 10.43 38.28
C LEU A 548 -61.96 10.82 37.06
N GLU A 549 -60.86 10.06 36.96
CA GLU A 549 -60.30 9.33 35.80
C GLU A 549 -60.19 10.04 34.43
N ASN A 550 -58.98 10.06 33.84
CA ASN A 550 -58.64 9.04 32.84
C ASN A 550 -57.13 9.04 32.46
N VAL A 551 -56.61 7.84 32.22
CA VAL A 551 -55.25 7.49 31.80
C VAL A 551 -55.27 7.09 30.32
N GLY A 552 -54.22 7.40 29.58
CA GLY A 552 -53.85 6.73 28.32
C GLY A 552 -53.60 7.70 27.16
N SER A 553 -52.68 7.45 26.23
CA SER A 553 -51.68 6.40 26.09
C SER A 553 -50.65 6.88 25.05
N LEU A 554 -49.42 6.41 25.21
CA LEU A 554 -48.36 6.47 24.19
C LEU A 554 -48.72 5.61 22.97
N GLY A 555 -48.30 6.07 21.80
CA GLY A 555 -48.10 5.33 20.56
C GLY A 555 -46.81 5.83 19.94
#